data_AF-A0AAW2I402-F1
#
_entry.id   AF-A0AAW2I402-F1
#
_cell.length_a   1.000
_cell.length_b   1.000
_cell.length_c   1.000
_cell.angle_alpha   90.00
_cell.angle_beta   90.00
_cell.angle_gamma   90.00
#
_symmetry.space_group_name_H-M   'P 1'
#
loop_
_entity.id
_entity.type
_entity.pdbx_description
1 polymer ?
#
loop_
_entity_poly.entity_id
_entity_poly.type
_entity_poly.pdbx_seq_one_letter_code
_entity_poly.pdbx_strand_id
1 'polypeptide(L)'
;MVINRYLYFIYSQMEDEPKVKCAENIKVEERKEKKEEDEISETNVDPKGKPHMGIPEAKFVEDVDEFMALPENDGNADKVLKRFDEENSKYRFMEYNLATKRKRLKGQIPELQKSIDMMGILQTLKKKGTTMKTQFLLSDPIFMKALVPPTDKVFLCIGANVILEYTLAEAAALLRKNLAVAERSLELVEDDLDFLRDQYTTTEVNMARVFNWNVKKRQSAAQ
;
A
#
# COMPACT_ATOMS: atom_id res chain seq x y z
N MET A 1 24.27 11.82 -4.77
CA MET A 1 23.17 10.96 -5.25
C MET A 1 23.23 9.68 -4.43
N VAL A 2 22.35 9.54 -3.43
CA VAL A 2 22.34 8.39 -2.53
C VAL A 2 21.64 7.26 -3.27
N ILE A 3 22.37 6.20 -3.60
CA ILE A 3 21.78 4.99 -4.18
C ILE A 3 20.97 4.34 -3.07
N ASN A 4 19.66 4.44 -3.19
CA ASN A 4 18.70 4.05 -2.15
C ASN A 4 18.75 2.53 -1.92
N ARG A 5 18.31 2.11 -0.73
CA ARG A 5 18.42 0.80 -0.05
C ARG A 5 18.08 -0.48 -0.87
N TYR A 6 17.58 -0.33 -2.09
CA TYR A 6 17.13 -1.41 -2.96
C TYR A 6 18.12 -1.84 -4.04
N LEU A 7 19.20 -1.08 -4.28
CA LEU A 7 20.25 -1.46 -5.21
C LEU A 7 21.52 -1.87 -4.47
N TYR A 8 21.64 -3.15 -4.19
CA TYR A 8 22.90 -3.75 -3.76
C TYR A 8 23.75 -4.06 -5.00
N PHE A 9 24.61 -3.12 -5.39
CA PHE A 9 25.71 -3.42 -6.31
C PHE A 9 26.77 -4.23 -5.56
N ILE A 10 26.62 -5.55 -5.49
CA ILE A 10 27.73 -6.43 -5.11
C ILE A 10 28.58 -6.61 -6.36
N TYR A 11 29.72 -5.93 -6.41
CA TYR A 11 30.70 -6.15 -7.47
C TYR A 11 31.53 -7.41 -7.18
N SER A 12 31.47 -8.35 -8.11
CA SER A 12 32.30 -9.55 -8.25
C SER A 12 33.79 -9.27 -8.57
N GLN A 13 34.36 -8.15 -8.13
CA GLN A 13 35.72 -7.69 -8.52
C GLN A 13 36.56 -7.16 -7.35
N MET A 14 36.20 -7.45 -6.09
CA MET A 14 37.10 -7.25 -4.95
C MET A 14 37.70 -8.60 -4.54
N GLU A 15 38.74 -9.02 -5.23
CA GLU A 15 39.50 -10.25 -4.96
C GLU A 15 40.59 -10.09 -3.89
N ASP A 16 40.65 -8.98 -3.14
CA ASP A 16 41.55 -8.84 -1.98
C ASP A 16 40.85 -8.19 -0.76
N GLU A 17 40.81 -8.98 0.32
CA GLU A 17 40.17 -8.85 1.66
C GLU A 17 40.36 -7.50 2.42
N PRO A 18 39.56 -7.15 3.47
CA PRO A 18 38.98 -8.06 4.45
C PRO A 18 37.45 -8.03 4.61
N LYS A 19 36.93 -9.22 4.95
CA LYS A 19 35.54 -9.54 5.32
C LYS A 19 34.85 -8.46 6.16
N VAL A 20 34.11 -7.58 5.49
CA VAL A 20 33.01 -6.85 6.14
C VAL A 20 31.80 -7.78 6.08
N LYS A 21 31.52 -8.46 7.20
CA LYS A 21 30.30 -9.25 7.41
C LYS A 21 29.08 -8.33 7.37
N CYS A 22 28.62 -7.99 6.17
CA CYS A 22 27.31 -7.39 5.96
C CYS A 22 26.46 -8.43 5.22
N ALA A 23 25.40 -8.89 5.90
CA ALA A 23 24.43 -9.91 5.48
C ALA A 23 24.92 -11.36 5.51
N GLU A 24 25.03 -11.93 6.71
CA GLU A 24 24.95 -13.39 6.87
C GLU A 24 23.53 -13.83 6.44
N ASN A 25 23.46 -14.62 5.35
CA ASN A 25 22.30 -15.33 4.79
C ASN A 25 21.51 -14.65 3.65
N ILE A 26 22.18 -14.06 2.66
CA ILE A 26 21.54 -13.78 1.35
C ILE A 26 22.10 -14.78 0.33
N LYS A 27 21.23 -15.62 -0.25
CA LYS A 27 21.59 -16.52 -1.34
C LYS A 27 21.56 -15.72 -2.65
N VAL A 28 22.70 -15.66 -3.34
CA VAL A 28 22.79 -15.14 -4.71
C VAL A 28 22.69 -16.35 -5.63
N GLU A 29 21.56 -16.53 -6.31
CA GLU A 29 21.37 -17.60 -7.31
C GLU A 29 21.58 -17.05 -8.73
N GLU A 30 22.40 -17.75 -9.51
CA GLU A 30 22.56 -17.51 -10.95
C GLU A 30 21.37 -18.14 -11.71
N ARG A 31 20.78 -17.39 -12.66
CA ARG A 31 19.64 -17.89 -13.46
C ARG A 31 20.01 -19.13 -14.26
N LYS A 32 19.27 -20.22 -14.04
CA LYS A 32 18.90 -21.16 -15.11
C LYS A 32 17.56 -20.70 -15.69
N GLU A 33 17.49 -20.56 -17.02
CA GLU A 33 16.26 -20.17 -17.71
C GLU A 33 15.10 -21.10 -17.35
N LYS A 34 14.13 -20.54 -16.62
CA LYS A 34 12.75 -21.00 -16.65
C LYS A 34 11.87 -19.75 -16.79
N LYS A 35 11.02 -19.78 -17.82
CA LYS A 35 9.87 -18.89 -17.93
C LYS A 35 8.93 -19.27 -16.79
N GLU A 36 9.05 -18.56 -15.69
CA GLU A 36 8.05 -18.61 -14.62
C GLU A 36 7.15 -17.41 -14.88
N GLU A 37 5.91 -17.73 -15.27
CA GLU A 37 4.84 -16.77 -15.36
C GLU A 37 4.62 -16.26 -13.94
N ASP A 38 5.09 -15.04 -13.67
CA ASP A 38 4.83 -14.38 -12.40
C ASP A 38 3.32 -14.12 -12.31
N GLU A 39 2.61 -15.04 -11.65
CA GLU A 39 1.36 -14.77 -10.95
C GLU A 39 1.65 -13.66 -9.93
N ILE A 40 1.56 -12.42 -10.40
CA ILE A 40 1.36 -11.26 -9.56
C ILE A 40 0.07 -11.56 -8.82
N SER A 41 0.21 -11.76 -7.51
CA SER A 41 -0.90 -11.98 -6.59
C SER A 41 -2.07 -11.12 -7.03
N GLU A 42 -3.11 -11.82 -7.49
CA GLU A 42 -4.34 -11.22 -7.93
C GLU A 42 -4.69 -10.14 -6.91
N THR A 43 -4.85 -8.93 -7.41
CA THR A 43 -5.74 -7.96 -6.79
C THR A 43 -6.92 -8.76 -6.28
N ASN A 44 -7.16 -8.78 -4.96
CA ASN A 44 -8.38 -9.34 -4.39
C ASN A 44 -9.55 -8.51 -4.93
N VAL A 45 -9.90 -8.79 -6.19
CA VAL A 45 -11.16 -8.41 -6.80
C VAL A 45 -12.04 -9.56 -6.39
N ASP A 46 -12.71 -9.36 -5.26
CA ASP A 46 -13.81 -10.22 -4.85
C ASP A 46 -14.71 -10.47 -6.08
N PRO A 47 -15.03 -11.73 -6.42
CA PRO A 47 -15.78 -12.10 -7.63
C PRO A 47 -17.28 -11.75 -7.54
N LYS A 48 -17.64 -10.79 -6.69
CA LYS A 48 -18.99 -10.24 -6.54
C LYS A 48 -18.83 -8.74 -6.73
N GLY A 49 -19.28 -8.22 -7.86
CA GLY A 49 -19.19 -6.81 -8.28
C GLY A 49 -19.82 -5.79 -7.32
N LYS A 50 -19.26 -5.69 -6.12
CA LYS A 50 -19.46 -4.58 -5.20
C LYS A 50 -18.32 -3.60 -5.48
N PRO A 51 -18.62 -2.32 -5.75
CA PRO A 51 -17.62 -1.35 -6.17
C PRO A 51 -16.58 -1.00 -5.09
N HIS A 52 -16.76 -1.47 -3.84
CA HIS A 52 -15.90 -1.15 -2.70
C HIS A 52 -15.51 -2.43 -1.95
N MET A 53 -14.25 -2.52 -1.50
CA MET A 53 -13.59 -3.72 -0.92
C MET A 53 -14.29 -4.31 0.32
N GLY A 54 -15.47 -4.91 0.15
CA GLY A 54 -16.23 -5.56 1.22
C GLY A 54 -16.82 -4.62 2.29
N ILE A 55 -16.79 -3.30 2.07
CA ILE A 55 -17.36 -2.30 2.99
C ILE A 55 -18.89 -2.46 3.01
N PRO A 56 -19.52 -2.67 4.18
CA PRO A 56 -20.98 -2.69 4.30
C PRO A 56 -21.57 -1.33 3.92
N GLU A 57 -22.67 -1.35 3.17
CA GLU A 57 -23.40 -0.13 2.80
C GLU A 57 -24.42 0.21 3.90
N ALA A 58 -24.35 1.44 4.40
CA ALA A 58 -25.29 2.01 5.36
C ALA A 58 -26.55 2.45 4.61
N LYS A 59 -27.71 1.91 5.03
CA LYS A 59 -29.00 2.32 4.49
C LYS A 59 -29.48 3.58 5.19
N PHE A 60 -29.76 4.63 4.44
CA PHE A 60 -30.35 5.84 5.00
C PHE A 60 -31.80 5.59 5.43
N VAL A 61 -32.16 6.05 6.63
CA VAL A 61 -33.52 5.92 7.17
C VAL A 61 -34.25 7.24 7.00
N GLU A 62 -35.15 7.32 6.01
CA GLU A 62 -35.97 8.50 5.75
C GLU A 62 -37.05 8.69 6.83
N ASP A 63 -37.90 7.68 7.02
CA ASP A 63 -38.92 7.65 8.06
C ASP A 63 -38.48 6.79 9.26
N VAL A 64 -38.27 7.46 10.39
CA VAL A 64 -37.79 6.82 11.63
C VAL A 64 -38.92 6.05 12.32
N ASP A 65 -40.17 6.49 12.18
CA ASP A 65 -41.32 5.85 12.80
C ASP A 65 -41.59 4.48 12.17
N GLU A 66 -41.55 4.40 10.83
CA GLU A 66 -41.65 3.13 10.10
C GLU A 66 -40.47 2.20 10.40
N PHE A 67 -39.25 2.75 10.45
CA PHE A 67 -38.06 1.97 10.76
C PHE A 67 -38.08 1.38 12.18
N MET A 68 -38.55 2.15 13.16
CA MET A 68 -38.67 1.67 14.54
C MET A 68 -39.82 0.68 14.73
N ALA A 69 -40.84 0.73 13.86
CA ALA A 69 -41.97 -0.21 13.83
C ALA A 69 -41.62 -1.58 13.21
N LEU A 70 -40.46 -1.71 12.56
CA LEU A 70 -40.00 -3.00 12.04
C LEU A 70 -39.85 -4.03 13.16
N PRO A 71 -40.21 -5.31 12.91
CA PRO A 71 -40.13 -6.38 13.92
C PRO A 71 -38.71 -6.64 14.42
N GLU A 72 -37.70 -6.18 13.68
CA GLU A 72 -36.30 -6.29 14.07
C GLU A 72 -35.90 -5.33 15.20
N ASN A 73 -36.52 -4.15 15.21
CA ASN A 73 -36.22 -3.04 16.12
C ASN A 73 -37.18 -3.00 17.31
N ASP A 74 -38.41 -3.49 17.15
CA ASP A 74 -39.41 -3.67 18.21
C ASP A 74 -39.64 -2.41 19.07
N GLY A 75 -39.50 -1.22 18.46
CA GLY A 75 -39.60 0.06 19.14
C GLY A 75 -38.56 0.32 20.24
N ASN A 76 -37.51 -0.52 20.36
CA ASN A 76 -36.46 -0.40 21.36
C ASN A 76 -35.27 0.39 20.79
N ALA A 77 -35.24 1.69 21.11
CA ALA A 77 -34.19 2.60 20.65
C ALA A 77 -32.79 2.21 21.16
N ASP A 78 -32.65 1.69 22.37
CA ASP A 78 -31.34 1.36 22.95
C ASP A 78 -30.68 0.19 22.19
N LYS A 79 -31.48 -0.77 21.71
CA LYS A 79 -31.01 -1.88 20.86
C LYS A 79 -30.51 -1.38 19.50
N VAL A 80 -31.23 -0.46 18.89
CA VAL A 80 -30.88 0.13 17.59
C VAL A 80 -29.63 1.00 17.69
N LEU A 81 -29.55 1.85 18.72
CA LEU A 81 -28.37 2.68 18.98
C LEU A 81 -27.11 1.83 19.20
N LYS A 82 -27.23 0.71 19.93
CA LYS A 82 -26.11 -0.22 20.11
C LYS A 82 -25.65 -0.83 18.78
N ARG A 83 -26.58 -1.19 17.89
CA ARG A 83 -26.24 -1.71 16.55
C ARG A 83 -25.50 -0.67 15.70
N PHE A 84 -25.97 0.57 15.70
CA PHE A 84 -25.28 1.65 14.99
C PHE A 84 -23.90 1.94 15.58
N ASP A 85 -23.71 1.83 16.90
CA ASP A 85 -22.38 1.95 17.53
C ASP A 85 -21.42 0.80 17.12
N GLU A 86 -21.94 -0.42 17.01
CA GLU A 86 -21.20 -1.58 16.49
C GLU A 86 -20.80 -1.39 15.01
N GLU A 87 -21.71 -0.85 14.18
CA GLU A 87 -21.41 -0.50 12.78
C GLU A 87 -20.39 0.62 12.68
N ASN A 88 -20.54 1.68 13.49
CA ASN A 88 -19.62 2.80 13.53
C ASN A 88 -18.20 2.38 13.92
N SER A 89 -18.09 1.48 14.90
CA SER A 89 -16.83 0.88 15.32
C SER A 89 -16.17 0.06 14.20
N LYS A 90 -16.95 -0.66 13.39
CA LYS A 90 -16.44 -1.39 12.21
C LYS A 90 -15.92 -0.44 11.13
N TYR A 91 -16.67 0.62 10.81
CA TYR A 91 -16.23 1.62 9.84
C TYR A 91 -14.92 2.28 10.28
N ARG A 92 -14.82 2.70 11.55
CA ARG A 92 -13.59 3.30 12.10
C ARG A 92 -12.38 2.36 11.99
N PHE A 93 -12.57 1.07 12.24
CA PHE A 93 -11.49 0.09 12.09
C PHE A 93 -11.05 -0.06 10.63
N MET A 94 -11.99 -0.11 9.69
CA MET A 94 -11.68 -0.16 8.26
C MET A 94 -10.97 1.12 7.78
N GLU A 95 -11.41 2.30 8.25
CA GLU A 95 -10.76 3.58 7.95
C GLU A 95 -9.29 3.56 8.33
N TYR A 96 -8.99 3.09 9.54
CA TYR A 96 -7.63 3.01 10.04
C TYR A 96 -6.74 2.13 9.14
N ASN A 97 -7.26 0.97 8.72
CA ASN A 97 -6.52 0.04 7.86
C ASN A 97 -6.27 0.65 6.46
N LEU A 98 -7.29 1.24 5.85
CA LEU A 98 -7.17 1.88 4.53
C LEU A 98 -6.27 3.11 4.58
N ALA A 99 -6.39 3.95 5.62
CA ALA A 99 -5.52 5.11 5.82
C ALA A 99 -4.04 4.72 5.99
N THR A 100 -3.78 3.63 6.72
CA THR A 100 -2.42 3.07 6.87
C THR A 100 -1.89 2.55 5.53
N LYS A 101 -2.71 1.84 4.76
CA LYS A 101 -2.35 1.35 3.41
C LYS A 101 -2.04 2.51 2.46
N ARG A 102 -2.88 3.56 2.46
CA ARG A 102 -2.67 4.80 1.69
C ARG A 102 -1.34 5.46 2.04
N LYS A 103 -1.03 5.61 3.34
CA LYS A 103 0.24 6.20 3.80
C LYS A 103 1.44 5.40 3.31
N ARG A 104 1.37 4.07 3.35
CA ARG A 104 2.43 3.20 2.83
C ARG A 104 2.62 3.38 1.32
N LEU A 105 1.54 3.35 0.54
CA LEU A 105 1.59 3.53 -0.92
C LEU A 105 2.14 4.91 -1.30
N LYS A 106 1.71 5.99 -0.63
CA LYS A 106 2.25 7.35 -0.82
C LYS A 106 3.74 7.46 -0.51
N GLY A 107 4.26 6.63 0.39
CA GLY A 107 5.71 6.54 0.65
C GLY A 107 6.45 5.73 -0.42
N GLN A 108 5.86 4.65 -0.92
CA GLN A 108 6.47 3.73 -1.88
C GLN A 108 6.57 4.29 -3.31
N ILE A 109 5.54 5.02 -3.77
CA ILE A 109 5.51 5.59 -5.13
C ILE A 109 6.74 6.47 -5.43
N PRO A 110 7.12 7.46 -4.59
CA PRO A 110 8.29 8.29 -4.87
C PRO A 110 9.61 7.51 -4.76
N GLU A 111 9.64 6.42 -4.00
CA GLU A 111 10.81 5.53 -3.93
C GLU A 111 10.99 4.71 -5.23
N LEU A 112 9.89 4.21 -5.79
CA LEU A 112 9.89 3.54 -7.09
C LEU A 112 10.28 4.49 -8.22
N GLN A 113 9.75 5.73 -8.22
CA GLN A 113 10.11 6.76 -9.19
C GLN A 113 11.61 7.09 -9.15
N LYS A 114 12.18 7.32 -7.96
CA LYS A 114 13.63 7.54 -7.79
C LYS A 114 14.46 6.37 -8.30
N SER A 115 13.98 5.14 -8.12
CA SER A 115 14.65 3.94 -8.61
C SER A 115 14.66 3.86 -10.14
N ILE A 116 13.54 4.23 -10.78
CA ILE A 116 13.45 4.32 -12.26
C ILE A 116 14.36 5.42 -12.80
N ASP A 117 14.39 6.60 -12.16
CA ASP A 117 15.25 7.71 -12.55
C ASP A 117 16.73 7.31 -12.47
N MET A 118 17.10 6.58 -11.42
CA MET A 118 18.45 6.04 -11.27
C MET A 118 18.80 5.06 -12.39
N MET A 119 17.88 4.19 -12.82
CA MET A 119 18.11 3.32 -13.97
C MET A 119 18.35 4.14 -15.25
N GLY A 120 17.61 5.23 -15.45
CA GLY A 120 17.82 6.16 -16.57
C GLY A 120 19.19 6.84 -16.55
N ILE A 121 19.67 7.22 -15.36
CA ILE A 121 21.02 7.80 -15.17
C ILE A 121 22.10 6.78 -15.50
N LEU A 122 21.98 5.55 -15.00
CA LEU A 122 22.92 4.45 -15.30
C LEU A 122 22.95 4.12 -16.80
N GLN A 123 21.79 4.07 -17.46
CA GLN A 123 21.72 3.88 -18.92
C GLN A 123 22.40 5.02 -19.69
N THR A 124 22.27 6.26 -19.22
CA THR A 124 22.91 7.42 -19.85
C THR A 124 24.43 7.39 -19.67
N LEU A 125 24.90 6.99 -18.48
CA LEU A 125 26.32 6.81 -18.20
C LEU A 125 26.93 5.69 -19.04
N LYS A 126 26.20 4.59 -19.22
CA LYS A 126 26.59 3.51 -20.14
C LYS A 126 26.80 4.04 -21.56
N LYS A 127 25.85 4.82 -22.09
CA LYS A 127 25.96 5.41 -23.44
C LYS A 127 27.13 6.38 -23.58
N LYS A 128 27.47 7.13 -22.53
CA LYS A 128 28.59 8.08 -22.53
C LYS A 128 29.95 7.43 -22.21
N GLY A 129 29.97 6.18 -21.77
CA GLY A 129 31.19 5.48 -21.35
C GLY A 129 31.92 6.17 -20.18
N THR A 130 31.25 7.01 -19.40
CA THR A 130 31.87 7.84 -18.37
C THR A 130 31.71 7.20 -17.00
N THR A 131 32.77 7.20 -16.19
CA THR A 131 32.73 6.74 -14.80
C THR A 131 32.09 7.81 -13.90
N MET A 132 31.23 7.39 -12.96
CA MET A 132 30.57 8.31 -12.03
C MET A 132 31.20 8.20 -10.63
N LYS A 133 31.48 9.35 -10.00
CA LYS A 133 31.86 9.40 -8.58
C LYS A 133 30.57 9.41 -7.75
N THR A 134 30.40 8.41 -6.89
CA THR A 134 29.27 8.32 -5.97
C THR A 134 29.73 8.06 -4.55
N GLN A 135 28.82 8.22 -3.60
CA GLN A 135 29.02 7.83 -2.20
C GLN A 135 28.15 6.60 -1.93
N PHE A 136 28.78 5.50 -1.60
CA PHE A 136 28.12 4.24 -1.27
C PHE A 136 27.86 4.18 0.24
N LEU A 137 26.68 3.70 0.63
CA LEU A 137 26.30 3.51 2.03
C LEU A 137 26.83 2.15 2.50
N LEU A 138 27.73 2.13 3.49
CA LEU A 138 28.23 0.88 4.09
C LEU A 138 27.37 0.46 5.30
N SER A 139 27.06 1.44 6.15
CA SER A 139 26.17 1.32 7.31
C SER A 139 25.54 2.69 7.57
N ASP A 140 24.50 2.77 8.39
CA ASP A 140 24.00 4.07 8.86
C ASP A 140 24.97 4.62 9.93
N PRO A 141 25.55 5.85 9.86
CA PRO A 141 25.62 6.88 8.82
C PRO A 141 27.00 6.93 8.09
N ILE A 142 27.59 5.77 7.81
CA ILE A 142 28.94 5.61 7.24
C ILE A 142 28.87 5.52 5.71
N PHE A 143 29.50 6.49 5.05
CA PHE A 143 29.56 6.58 3.59
C PHE A 143 31.00 6.43 3.07
N MET A 144 31.16 5.72 1.96
CA MET A 144 32.42 5.53 1.26
C MET A 144 32.39 6.15 -0.13
N LYS A 145 33.44 6.87 -0.53
CA LYS A 145 33.56 7.41 -1.88
C LYS A 145 33.95 6.27 -2.83
N ALA A 146 33.15 6.05 -3.87
CA ALA A 146 33.37 5.00 -4.86
C ALA A 146 33.25 5.56 -6.28
N LEU A 147 33.98 4.92 -7.20
CA LEU A 147 33.90 5.17 -8.64
C LEU A 147 33.10 4.02 -9.25
N VAL A 148 31.97 4.32 -9.88
CA VAL A 148 31.13 3.31 -10.55
C VAL A 148 31.43 3.35 -12.05
N PRO A 149 31.95 2.27 -12.65
CA PRO A 149 32.15 2.17 -14.08
C PRO A 149 30.80 1.93 -14.80
N PRO A 150 30.74 2.13 -16.13
CA PRO A 150 29.51 1.89 -16.89
C PRO A 150 29.10 0.42 -16.80
N THR A 151 27.90 0.17 -16.26
CA THR A 151 27.33 -1.17 -16.09
C THR A 151 26.14 -1.43 -16.99
N ASP A 152 25.85 -2.70 -17.24
CA ASP A 152 24.66 -3.14 -17.98
C ASP A 152 23.64 -3.88 -17.12
N LYS A 153 24.08 -4.34 -15.95
CA LYS A 153 23.32 -5.21 -15.08
C LYS A 153 23.18 -4.62 -13.69
N VAL A 154 22.04 -4.89 -13.09
CA VAL A 154 21.66 -4.43 -11.74
C VAL A 154 21.05 -5.58 -10.96
N PHE A 155 21.20 -5.55 -9.65
CA PHE A 155 20.61 -6.51 -8.75
C PHE A 155 19.39 -5.91 -8.07
N LEU A 156 18.26 -6.60 -8.13
CA LEU A 156 17.00 -6.19 -7.53
C LEU A 156 16.54 -7.23 -6.50
N CYS A 157 16.13 -6.77 -5.32
CA CYS A 157 15.47 -7.61 -4.32
C CYS A 157 13.97 -7.66 -4.61
N ILE A 158 13.44 -8.86 -4.91
CA ILE A 158 12.03 -9.07 -5.27
C ILE A 158 11.18 -9.41 -4.04
N GLY A 159 11.82 -9.77 -2.94
CA GLY A 159 11.18 -10.20 -1.71
C GLY A 159 11.77 -11.52 -1.22
N ALA A 160 11.32 -11.99 -0.05
CA ALA A 160 11.73 -13.27 0.53
C ALA A 160 13.26 -13.49 0.63
N ASN A 161 14.04 -12.43 0.84
CA ASN A 161 15.52 -12.45 0.85
C ASN A 161 16.16 -12.97 -0.45
N VAL A 162 15.47 -12.83 -1.58
CA VAL A 162 15.97 -13.21 -2.91
C VAL A 162 16.36 -11.96 -3.69
N ILE A 163 17.57 -11.98 -4.23
CA ILE A 163 18.12 -10.95 -5.12
C ILE A 163 18.38 -11.59 -6.48
N LEU A 164 17.88 -10.95 -7.54
CA LEU A 164 18.08 -11.41 -8.92
C LEU A 164 18.79 -10.36 -9.76
N GLU A 165 19.63 -10.84 -10.67
CA GLU A 165 20.28 -10.05 -11.69
C GLU A 165 19.29 -9.74 -12.82
N TYR A 166 19.25 -8.47 -13.23
CA TYR A 166 18.47 -7.97 -14.35
C TYR A 166 19.31 -7.06 -15.23
N THR A 167 18.99 -7.01 -16.52
CA THR A 167 19.50 -5.95 -17.39
C THR A 167 18.86 -4.60 -17.03
N LEU A 168 19.54 -3.49 -17.34
CA LEU A 168 19.01 -2.14 -17.10
C LEU A 168 17.64 -1.90 -17.75
N ALA A 169 17.35 -2.56 -18.88
CA ALA A 169 16.08 -2.41 -19.59
C ALA A 169 14.95 -3.20 -18.91
N GLU A 170 15.20 -4.46 -18.54
CA GLU A 170 14.22 -5.31 -17.86
C GLU A 170 13.89 -4.78 -16.46
N ALA A 171 14.90 -4.34 -15.70
CA ALA A 171 14.71 -3.75 -14.38
C ALA A 171 13.81 -2.51 -14.46
N ALA A 172 14.03 -1.63 -15.45
CA ALA A 172 13.19 -0.46 -15.67
C ALA A 172 11.74 -0.83 -16.04
N ALA A 173 11.56 -1.87 -16.86
CA ALA A 173 10.22 -2.35 -17.22
C ALA A 173 9.48 -2.94 -16.01
N LEU A 174 10.18 -3.73 -15.18
CA LEU A 174 9.62 -4.31 -13.96
C LEU A 174 9.23 -3.24 -12.94
N LEU A 175 10.12 -2.27 -12.68
CA LEU A 175 9.83 -1.15 -11.77
C LEU A 175 8.65 -0.29 -12.26
N ARG A 176 8.51 -0.08 -13.58
CA ARG A 176 7.35 0.63 -14.16
C ARG A 176 6.05 -0.14 -13.99
N LYS A 177 6.06 -1.46 -14.18
CA LYS A 177 4.89 -2.32 -13.91
C LYS A 177 4.47 -2.20 -12.44
N ASN A 178 5.43 -2.30 -11.52
CA ASN A 178 5.16 -2.18 -10.08
C ASN A 178 4.65 -0.79 -9.70
N LEU A 179 5.18 0.27 -10.32
CA LEU A 179 4.69 1.63 -10.15
C LEU A 179 3.23 1.75 -10.60
N ALA A 180 2.88 1.26 -11.78
CA ALA A 180 1.49 1.31 -12.28
C ALA A 180 0.51 0.54 -11.37
N VAL A 181 0.93 -0.59 -10.81
CA VAL A 181 0.14 -1.35 -9.84
C VAL A 181 -0.03 -0.57 -8.53
N ALA A 182 1.03 0.08 -8.04
CA ALA A 182 1.00 0.88 -6.83
C ALA A 182 0.11 2.13 -6.98
N GLU A 183 0.16 2.80 -8.14
CA GLU A 183 -0.70 3.95 -8.47
C GLU A 183 -2.17 3.55 -8.55
N ARG A 184 -2.49 2.48 -9.31
CA ARG A 184 -3.87 1.97 -9.38
C ARG A 184 -4.38 1.52 -8.01
N SER A 185 -3.52 0.90 -7.18
CA SER A 185 -3.88 0.52 -5.81
C SER A 185 -4.10 1.72 -4.89
N LEU A 186 -3.45 2.86 -5.17
CA LEU A 186 -3.64 4.09 -4.42
C LEU A 186 -5.00 4.71 -4.74
N GLU A 187 -5.34 4.80 -6.03
CA GLU A 187 -6.64 5.30 -6.50
C GLU A 187 -7.80 4.51 -5.86
N LEU A 188 -7.76 3.17 -5.95
CA LEU A 188 -8.79 2.31 -5.34
C LEU A 188 -8.94 2.53 -3.83
N VAL A 189 -7.83 2.72 -3.12
CA VAL A 189 -7.87 2.96 -1.65
C VAL A 189 -8.39 4.35 -1.32
N GLU A 190 -8.15 5.34 -2.19
CA GLU A 190 -8.71 6.69 -2.02
C GLU A 190 -10.22 6.68 -2.27
N ASP A 191 -10.69 6.00 -3.30
CA ASP A 191 -12.12 5.82 -3.58
C ASP A 191 -12.84 5.08 -2.44
N ASP A 192 -12.24 4.01 -1.90
CA ASP A 192 -12.80 3.28 -0.75
C ASP A 192 -12.86 4.14 0.52
N LEU A 193 -11.87 5.02 0.74
CA LEU A 193 -11.86 5.94 1.88
C LEU A 193 -12.97 6.99 1.76
N ASP A 194 -13.23 7.47 0.55
CA ASP A 194 -14.32 8.42 0.30
C ASP A 194 -15.69 7.75 0.47
N PHE A 195 -15.87 6.54 -0.05
CA PHE A 195 -17.08 5.75 0.22
C PHE A 195 -17.30 5.52 1.71
N LEU A 196 -16.25 5.18 2.46
CA LEU A 196 -16.33 4.94 3.90
C LEU A 196 -16.75 6.20 4.68
N ARG A 197 -16.32 7.39 4.24
CA ARG A 197 -16.73 8.68 4.84
C ARG A 197 -18.23 8.94 4.66
N ASP A 198 -18.77 8.59 3.49
CA ASP A 198 -20.21 8.70 3.22
C ASP A 198 -21.01 7.71 4.09
N GLN A 199 -20.52 6.47 4.24
CA GLN A 199 -21.16 5.47 5.11
C GLN A 199 -21.12 5.88 6.58
N TYR A 200 -20.00 6.45 7.03
CA TYR A 200 -19.85 6.98 8.38
C TYR A 200 -20.89 8.08 8.64
N THR A 201 -20.94 9.08 7.76
CA THR A 201 -21.89 10.21 7.86
C THR A 201 -23.34 9.73 7.87
N THR A 202 -23.69 8.79 6.98
CA THR A 202 -25.05 8.24 6.89
C THR A 202 -25.45 7.54 8.19
N THR A 203 -24.54 6.75 8.76
CA THR A 203 -24.78 6.04 10.03
C THR A 203 -24.92 7.00 11.20
N GLU A 204 -24.10 8.06 11.26
CA GLU A 204 -24.20 9.09 12.30
C GLU A 204 -25.52 9.86 12.24
N VAL A 205 -25.97 10.23 11.04
CA VAL A 205 -27.27 10.90 10.85
C VAL A 205 -28.41 9.99 11.28
N ASN A 206 -28.38 8.70 10.91
CA ASN A 206 -29.36 7.71 11.34
C ASN A 206 -29.37 7.55 12.87
N MET A 207 -28.20 7.49 13.51
CA MET A 207 -28.06 7.39 14.96
C MET A 207 -28.68 8.61 15.66
N ALA A 208 -28.41 9.83 15.17
CA ALA A 208 -28.98 11.06 15.72
C ALA A 208 -30.51 11.11 15.56
N ARG A 209 -31.03 10.63 14.43
CA ARG A 209 -32.48 10.53 14.17
C ARG A 209 -33.18 9.61 15.16
N VAL A 210 -32.63 8.41 15.40
CA VAL A 210 -33.17 7.46 16.38
C VAL A 210 -33.08 8.00 17.81
N PHE A 211 -31.98 8.69 18.15
CA PHE A 211 -31.85 9.35 19.44
C PHE A 211 -32.94 10.42 19.65
N ASN A 212 -33.13 11.29 18.66
CA ASN A 212 -34.17 12.33 18.70
C ASN A 212 -35.59 11.73 18.82
N TRP A 213 -35.85 10.61 18.13
CA TRP A 213 -37.11 9.88 18.25
C TRP A 213 -37.32 9.34 19.67
N ASN A 214 -36.29 8.72 20.28
CA ASN A 214 -36.36 8.18 21.64
C ASN A 214 -36.64 9.30 22.67
N VAL A 215 -35.99 10.46 22.51
CA VAL A 215 -36.22 11.63 23.36
C VAL A 215 -37.67 12.13 23.25
N LYS A 216 -38.21 12.26 22.03
CA LYS A 216 -39.61 12.67 21.82
C LYS A 216 -40.59 11.70 22.49
N LYS A 217 -40.38 10.38 22.34
CA LYS A 217 -41.23 9.34 22.95
C LYS A 217 -41.19 9.38 24.47
N ARG A 218 -40.02 9.63 25.07
CA ARG A 218 -39.86 9.78 26.53
C ARG A 218 -40.53 11.05 27.05
N GLN A 219 -40.47 12.15 26.31
CA GLN A 219 -41.14 13.40 26.68
C GLN A 219 -42.67 13.28 26.60
N SER A 220 -43.21 12.64 25.57
CA SER A 220 -44.67 12.43 25.43
C SER A 220 -45.23 11.43 26.43
N ALA A 221 -44.42 10.51 26.96
CA ALA A 221 -44.84 9.57 28.01
C ALA A 221 -44.79 10.18 29.43
N ALA A 222 -44.13 11.32 29.60
CA ALA A 222 -43.99 12.02 30.87
C ALA A 222 -44.96 13.21 31.03
N GLN A 223 -45.70 13.56 29.97
CA GLN A 223 -46.82 14.52 29.97
C GLN A 223 -48.15 13.78 30.13
#